data_AF-A0A2A9CDW9-F1
#
_entry.id   AF-A0A2A9CDW9-F1
#
_cell.length_a   1.000
_cell.length_b   1.000
_cell.length_c   1.000
_cell.angle_alpha   90.00
_cell.angle_beta   90.00
_cell.angle_gamma   90.00
#
_symmetry.space_group_name_H-M   'P 1'
#
loop_
_entity.id
_entity.type
_entity.pdbx_description
1 polymer ?
#
loop_
_entity_poly.entity_id
_entity_poly.type
_entity_poly.pdbx_seq_one_letter_code
_entity_poly.pdbx_strand_id
1 'polypeptide(L)' 'MLYVKQDAKEELLHWIKRKQEEMIEIGTAKGISHKETLQCSQELDDLLTSYQRLTSVNQLRS' A
#
# COMPACT_ATOMS: atom_id res chain seq x y z
N MET A 1 27.34 5.29 -3.02
CA MET A 1 25.94 5.69 -3.28
C MET A 1 25.00 4.68 -2.64
N LEU A 2 24.46 4.97 -1.46
CA LEU A 2 23.60 4.05 -0.67
C LEU A 2 22.23 4.67 -0.34
N TYR A 3 21.77 5.69 -1.06
CA TYR A 3 20.57 6.46 -0.69
C TYR A 3 19.25 6.07 -1.41
N VAL A 4 19.29 5.31 -2.51
CA VAL A 4 18.10 5.08 -3.35
C VAL A 4 17.03 4.17 -2.70
N LYS A 5 17.40 3.36 -1.70
CA LYS A 5 16.45 2.41 -1.07
C LYS A 5 15.52 3.03 -0.02
N GLN A 6 15.91 4.16 0.58
CA GLN A 6 15.10 4.81 1.63
C GLN A 6 13.93 5.60 1.00
N ASP A 7 14.21 6.33 -0.08
CA ASP A 7 13.20 7.13 -0.80
C ASP A 7 12.06 6.25 -1.34
N ALA A 8 12.40 5.09 -1.95
CA ALA A 8 11.40 4.16 -2.48
C ALA A 8 10.47 3.59 -1.40
N LYS A 9 10.97 3.45 -0.17
CA LYS A 9 10.17 2.98 0.96
C LYS A 9 9.19 4.07 1.44
N GLU A 10 9.67 5.30 1.56
CA GLU A 10 8.85 6.44 1.98
C GLU A 10 7.78 6.77 0.95
N GLU A 11 8.12 6.73 -0.33
CA GLU A 11 7.16 6.91 -1.42
C GLU A 11 6.06 5.85 -1.37
N LEU A 12 6.44 4.59 -1.17
CA LEU A 12 5.47 3.50 -1.09
C LEU A 12 4.55 3.61 0.15
N LEU A 13 5.08 4.05 1.30
CA LEU A 13 4.28 4.36 2.48
C LEU A 13 3.30 5.51 2.23
N HIS A 14 3.73 6.53 1.49
CA HIS A 14 2.86 7.65 1.12
C HIS A 14 1.71 7.17 0.24
N TRP A 15 1.96 6.31 -0.75
CA TRP A 15 0.92 5.72 -1.59
C TRP A 15 -0.04 4.82 -0.81
N ILE A 16 0.47 4.00 0.12
CA ILE A 16 -0.36 3.18 1.01
C ILE A 16 -1.33 4.05 1.81
N LYS A 17 -0.84 5.12 2.44
CA LYS A 17 -1.69 6.03 3.23
C LYS A 17 -2.77 6.68 2.38
N ARG A 18 -2.39 7.20 1.21
CA ARG A 18 -3.35 7.82 0.29
C ARG A 18 -4.43 6.84 -0.18
N LYS A 19 -4.05 5.61 -0.53
CA LYS A 19 -4.99 4.59 -0.98
C LYS A 19 -5.91 4.13 0.15
N GLN A 20 -5.40 4.09 1.39
CA GLN A 20 -6.21 3.80 2.57
C GLN A 20 -7.26 4.88 2.84
N GLU A 21 -6.89 6.16 2.72
CA GLU A 21 -7.84 7.29 2.83
C GLU A 21 -8.92 7.21 1.75
N GLU A 22 -8.52 6.99 0.49
CA GLU A 22 -9.45 6.80 -0.64
C GLU A 22 -10.43 5.64 -0.40
N MET A 23 -9.95 4.49 0.08
CA MET A 23 -10.81 3.34 0.39
C MET A 23 -11.81 3.66 1.50
N ILE A 24 -11.40 4.41 2.53
CA ILE A 24 -12.29 4.84 3.63
C ILE A 24 -13.36 5.79 3.09
N GLU A 25 -12.99 6.76 2.25
CA GLU A 25 -13.93 7.70 1.65
C GLU A 25 -14.96 6.98 0.78
N ILE A 26 -14.52 6.10 -0.12
CA ILE A 26 -15.40 5.33 -1.01
C ILE A 26 -16.24 4.33 -0.20
N GLY A 27 -15.65 3.65 0.77
CA GLY A 27 -16.36 2.72 1.65
C GLY A 27 -17.42 3.40 2.51
N THR A 28 -17.17 4.63 2.95
CA THR A 28 -18.15 5.46 3.67
C THR A 28 -19.25 5.97 2.76
N ALA A 29 -18.92 6.39 1.54
CA ALA A 29 -19.87 6.95 0.59
C ALA A 29 -20.74 5.91 -0.12
N LYS A 30 -20.17 4.74 -0.47
CA LYS A 30 -20.78 3.73 -1.35
C LYS A 30 -20.98 2.37 -0.69
N GLY A 31 -20.35 2.14 0.47
CA GLY A 31 -20.39 0.88 1.21
C GLY A 31 -19.17 -0.02 0.91
N ILE A 32 -18.85 -0.89 1.88
CA ILE A 32 -17.66 -1.77 1.83
C ILE A 32 -17.71 -2.82 0.71
N SER A 33 -18.90 -3.24 0.30
CA SER A 33 -19.10 -4.22 -0.78
C SER A 33 -19.24 -3.58 -2.15
N HIS A 34 -19.17 -2.25 -2.24
CA HIS A 34 -19.22 -1.56 -3.52
C HIS A 34 -17.98 -1.92 -4.35
N LYS A 35 -18.17 -2.10 -5.67
CA LYS A 35 -17.10 -2.52 -6.58
C LYS A 35 -15.85 -1.66 -6.45
N GLU A 36 -16.02 -0.34 -6.34
CA GLU A 36 -14.89 0.58 -6.18
C GLU A 36 -14.16 0.40 -4.84
N THR A 37 -14.88 0.15 -3.73
CA THR A 37 -14.24 -0.13 -2.45
C THR A 37 -13.44 -1.44 -2.49
N LEU A 38 -13.96 -2.46 -3.18
CA LEU A 38 -13.26 -3.71 -3.40
C LEU A 38 -12.03 -3.54 -4.29
N GLN A 39 -12.10 -2.69 -5.33
CA GLN A 39 -10.96 -2.35 -6.17
C GLN A 39 -9.88 -1.60 -5.37
N CYS A 40 -10.26 -0.60 -4.57
CA CYS A 40 -9.33 0.09 -3.69
C CYS A 40 -8.67 -0.85 -2.67
N SER A 41 -9.40 -1.84 -2.14
CA SER A 41 -8.84 -2.87 -1.27
C SER A 41 -7.77 -3.69 -1.98
N GLN A 42 -8.01 -4.12 -3.22
CA GLN A 42 -7.03 -4.89 -4.01
C GLN A 42 -5.77 -4.06 -4.31
N GLU A 43 -5.94 -2.81 -4.70
CA GLU A 43 -4.83 -1.90 -4.95
C GLU A 43 -4.01 -1.62 -3.67
N LEU A 44 -4.68 -1.49 -2.53
CA LEU A 44 -4.03 -1.33 -1.24
C LEU A 44 -3.22 -2.59 -0.86
N ASP A 45 -3.77 -3.78 -1.10
CA ASP A 45 -3.09 -5.06 -0.85
C ASP A 45 -1.83 -5.22 -1.71
N ASP A 46 -1.86 -4.77 -2.97
CA ASP A 46 -0.69 -4.79 -3.86
C ASP A 46 0.42 -3.84 -3.39
N LEU A 47 0.04 -2.65 -2.91
CA LEU A 47 0.99 -1.69 -2.33
C LEU A 47 1.61 -2.24 -1.04
N LEU A 48 0.80 -2.84 -0.16
CA LEU A 48 1.25 -3.50 1.06
C LEU A 48 2.19 -4.67 0.75
N THR A 49 1.85 -5.51 -0.22
CA THR A 49 2.69 -6.62 -0.67
C THR A 49 4.03 -6.11 -1.21
N SER A 50 4.02 -5.03 -1.99
CA SER A 50 5.24 -4.39 -2.50
C SER A 50 6.11 -3.85 -1.37
N TYR A 51 5.49 -3.25 -0.34
CA TYR A 51 6.19 -2.72 0.82
C TYR A 51 6.77 -3.83 1.69
N GLN A 52 6.00 -4.90 1.89
CA GLN A 52 6.47 -6.10 2.54
C GLN A 52 7.65 -6.70 1.78
N ARG A 53 7.58 -6.86 0.44
CA ARG A 53 8.73 -7.36 -0.34
C ARG A 53 9.96 -6.47 -0.18
N LEU A 54 9.80 -5.15 -0.24
CA LEU A 54 10.91 -4.20 -0.07
C LEU A 54 11.55 -4.31 1.33
N THR A 55 10.76 -4.59 2.37
CA THR A 55 11.22 -4.75 3.76
C THR A 55 11.69 -6.17 4.09
N SER A 56 11.09 -7.21 3.50
CA SER A 56 11.37 -8.63 3.70
C SER A 56 12.55 -9.15 2.89
N VAL A 57 12.98 -8.48 1.80
CA VAL A 57 14.31 -8.71 1.21
C VAL A 57 15.43 -8.47 2.23
N ASN A 58 15.16 -7.76 3.33
CA ASN A 58 16.06 -7.61 4.47
C ASN A 58 15.88 -8.68 5.57
N GLN A 59 14.93 -9.62 5.43
CA GLN A 59 14.61 -10.65 6.44
C GLN A 59 14.79 -12.10 5.95
N LEU A 60 14.95 -12.36 4.65
CA LEU A 60 15.36 -13.68 4.13
C LEU A 60 16.89 -13.88 4.20
N ARG A 61 17.44 -13.67 5.39
CA ARG A 61 18.75 -14.17 5.81
C ARG A 61 18.64 -14.66 7.25
N SER A 62 17.84 -15.71 7.46
CA SER A 62 17.91 -16.60 8.62
C SER A 62 17.42 -17.98 8.24
#